data_AF-A0A511H708-F1
#
_entry.id   AF-A0A511H708-F1
#
_cell.length_a   1.000
_cell.length_b   1.000
_cell.length_c   1.000
_cell.angle_alpha   90.00
_cell.angle_beta   90.00
_cell.angle_gamma   90.00
#
_symmetry.space_group_name_H-M   'P 1'
#
loop_
_entity.id
_entity.type
_entity.pdbx_description
1 polymer ?
#
loop_
_entity_poly.entity_id
_entity_poly.type
_entity_poly.pdbx_seq_one_letter_code
_entity_poly.pdbx_strand_id
1 'polypeptide(L)'
;MMRWSMALLLFTACSVPSLEELQGERPLACDAQHACGAGQVCVFGACQESPCGSTTPTVAYADADGDGFAAVDAPSRVFCGAVPAGYSTTLGDCDDARAEAYPGAPELCNGLDDNCDGQIETGVVNKVWYLDKDRDGFGLNGPGTEACDPPSELHVEVTGDCNDARADIHPNAVEACNGVDDNCDGRADELFTEGPGALGTACTEFCNGTYACNDAQTGTVCVGTPPTPLYADADSDGEGEKDSAPVGELCPGAPLPSMMAANTLDCDDADRDTNTQGTEVCDGLDNDCDGQVDEEMSCGSLKRVVDPVLAGGNWRTVAVHPSGYPVWVAGLGGRLAVKMDATSAFVSHSGDTTTRCGPAGNTLDWHAAWVNPNNSYVIVVGEDGWMGEHNGGSCFTNQVSLPGTSDYFSSVVGIGSPAQVFVVTSLGHLYEWTAQTTRHDSPGRYWGLHAFGQDALYAVGSTGESSPLTPMVGLYTRSIIWGTPSVQNLQGTAGYNGGLRAVWAADATLIYAVGDGGLVVKGSGQSRDWERVLPPSGPAVNYVSVAVPPGTETAYVMGNDGNRGRLQRLTPYGWAKAPAFTPSAPNAPLRDIAMTSSSNFWIVGDDGHVYHFPEP
;
A
#
# COMPACT_ATOMS: atom_id res chain seq x y z
N MET A 1 -9.62 -91.19 -97.10
CA MET A 1 -10.21 -90.87 -98.42
C MET A 1 -9.19 -89.98 -99.13
N MET A 2 -8.35 -90.54 -100.02
CA MET A 2 -8.56 -90.59 -101.49
C MET A 2 -8.71 -89.17 -102.08
N ARG A 3 -7.89 -88.70 -103.03
CA ARG A 3 -7.35 -89.39 -104.21
C ARG A 3 -6.00 -88.82 -104.70
N TRP A 4 -5.25 -89.73 -105.32
CA TRP A 4 -4.07 -89.52 -106.16
C TRP A 4 -4.39 -88.81 -107.48
N SER A 5 -3.37 -88.17 -108.08
CA SER A 5 -3.06 -88.33 -109.51
C SER A 5 -1.59 -87.99 -109.79
N MET A 6 -0.86 -88.98 -110.31
CA MET A 6 0.41 -88.84 -111.02
C MET A 6 0.20 -88.07 -112.33
N ALA A 7 1.16 -87.25 -112.73
CA ALA A 7 1.47 -87.00 -114.14
C ALA A 7 2.99 -86.84 -114.31
N LEU A 8 3.52 -87.56 -115.29
CA LEU A 8 4.91 -87.87 -115.55
C LEU A 8 5.39 -87.06 -116.77
N LEU A 9 6.70 -86.74 -116.80
CA LEU A 9 7.56 -86.31 -117.93
C LEU A 9 7.47 -84.85 -118.41
N LEU A 10 8.59 -84.14 -118.38
CA LEU A 10 9.51 -84.06 -119.53
C LEU A 10 10.86 -83.46 -119.10
N PHE A 11 11.96 -84.14 -119.43
CA PHE A 11 13.32 -83.61 -119.34
C PHE A 11 13.56 -82.62 -120.50
N THR A 12 13.87 -81.38 -120.18
CA THR A 12 14.59 -80.45 -121.07
C THR A 12 15.78 -79.90 -120.29
N ALA A 13 16.98 -80.24 -120.75
CA ALA A 13 18.22 -79.74 -120.19
C ALA A 13 18.33 -78.23 -120.42
N CYS A 14 18.44 -77.45 -119.34
CA CYS A 14 18.97 -76.09 -119.35
C CYS A 14 20.14 -76.05 -118.37
N SER A 15 21.28 -75.60 -118.90
CA SER A 15 22.57 -75.43 -118.25
C SER A 15 22.49 -74.56 -116.99
N VAL A 16 23.10 -75.05 -115.91
CA VAL A 16 23.36 -74.28 -114.69
C VAL A 16 24.59 -73.39 -114.95
N PRO A 17 24.52 -72.06 -114.85
CA PRO A 17 25.69 -71.19 -114.97
C PRO A 17 26.62 -71.37 -113.76
N SER A 18 27.92 -71.13 -113.97
CA SER A 18 28.97 -71.33 -112.96
C SER A 18 28.95 -70.25 -111.87
N LEU A 19 29.58 -70.56 -110.73
CA LEU A 19 29.64 -69.71 -109.52
C LEU A 19 30.28 -68.32 -109.76
N GLU A 20 30.98 -68.11 -110.88
CA GLU A 20 31.61 -66.84 -111.25
C GLU A 20 30.65 -65.86 -111.96
N GLU A 21 29.51 -66.31 -112.49
CA GLU A 21 28.50 -65.43 -113.13
C GLU A 21 27.44 -64.87 -112.16
N LEU A 22 27.47 -65.24 -110.86
CA LEU A 22 26.56 -64.73 -109.82
C LEU A 22 27.19 -63.69 -108.85
N GLN A 23 28.44 -63.30 -109.07
CA GLN A 23 29.16 -62.32 -108.20
C GLN A 23 29.22 -60.89 -108.77
N GLY A 24 28.45 -60.58 -109.83
CA GLY A 24 28.47 -59.28 -110.50
C GLY A 24 27.56 -58.17 -109.94
N GLU A 25 26.66 -58.45 -108.98
CA GLU A 25 25.70 -57.43 -108.48
C GLU A 25 25.41 -57.53 -106.97
N ARG A 26 26.38 -57.16 -106.12
CA ARG A 26 26.11 -56.84 -104.71
C ARG A 26 26.71 -55.48 -104.34
N PRO A 27 25.94 -54.54 -103.75
CA PRO A 27 26.51 -53.35 -103.11
C PRO A 27 27.32 -53.77 -101.86
N LEU A 28 28.47 -53.13 -101.65
CA LEU A 28 29.35 -53.34 -100.50
C LEU A 28 28.62 -52.93 -99.19
N ALA A 29 28.56 -53.84 -98.22
CA ALA A 29 28.07 -53.57 -96.86
C ALA A 29 29.14 -52.80 -96.07
N CYS A 30 28.72 -51.90 -95.19
CA CYS A 30 29.59 -51.11 -94.31
C CYS A 30 29.18 -51.21 -92.84
N ASP A 31 30.12 -50.97 -91.94
CA ASP A 31 29.91 -50.96 -90.49
C ASP A 31 30.95 -50.06 -89.81
N ALA A 32 30.99 -50.05 -88.47
CA ALA A 32 31.93 -49.25 -87.67
C ALA A 32 33.42 -49.57 -87.92
N GLN A 33 33.73 -50.70 -88.56
CA GLN A 33 35.09 -51.19 -88.85
C GLN A 33 35.41 -51.14 -90.36
N HIS A 34 34.38 -51.06 -91.21
CA HIS A 34 34.48 -51.02 -92.67
C HIS A 34 33.93 -49.69 -93.21
N ALA A 35 34.82 -48.72 -93.38
CA ALA A 35 34.49 -47.42 -93.92
C ALA A 35 34.13 -47.48 -95.42
N CYS A 36 33.14 -46.68 -95.81
CA CYS A 36 32.77 -46.51 -97.20
C CYS A 36 33.84 -45.74 -98.00
N GLY A 37 33.82 -45.90 -99.32
CA GLY A 37 34.72 -45.20 -100.23
C GLY A 37 34.56 -43.67 -100.17
N ALA A 38 35.54 -42.94 -100.72
CA ALA A 38 35.55 -41.48 -100.69
C ALA A 38 34.25 -40.89 -101.27
N GLY A 39 33.53 -40.09 -100.46
CA GLY A 39 32.25 -39.49 -100.82
C GLY A 39 31.00 -40.29 -100.41
N GLN A 40 31.14 -41.39 -99.66
CA GLN A 40 30.03 -42.24 -99.21
C GLN A 40 29.95 -42.34 -97.67
N VAL A 41 28.74 -42.52 -97.14
CA VAL A 41 28.44 -42.73 -95.72
C VAL A 41 27.74 -44.05 -95.49
N CYS A 42 27.97 -44.63 -94.32
CA CYS A 42 27.28 -45.85 -93.92
C CYS A 42 25.91 -45.53 -93.34
N VAL A 43 24.85 -45.92 -94.05
CA VAL A 43 23.46 -45.71 -93.63
C VAL A 43 22.76 -47.06 -93.68
N PHE A 44 22.27 -47.53 -92.52
CA PHE A 44 21.66 -48.85 -92.34
C PHE A 44 22.47 -50.02 -92.93
N GLY A 45 23.80 -49.99 -92.72
CA GLY A 45 24.69 -51.07 -93.14
C GLY A 45 25.05 -51.09 -94.62
N ALA A 46 24.67 -50.07 -95.39
CA ALA A 46 25.00 -49.93 -96.80
C ALA A 46 25.72 -48.61 -97.10
N CYS A 47 26.74 -48.65 -97.96
CA CYS A 47 27.41 -47.44 -98.43
C CYS A 47 26.52 -46.67 -99.39
N GLN A 48 26.10 -45.48 -98.98
CA GLN A 48 25.31 -44.56 -99.80
C GLN A 48 26.13 -43.31 -100.09
N GLU A 49 25.94 -42.69 -101.26
CA GLU A 49 26.59 -41.40 -101.55
C GLU A 49 26.19 -40.36 -100.50
N SER A 50 27.19 -39.61 -100.02
CA SER A 50 27.00 -38.61 -98.98
C SER A 50 26.02 -37.55 -99.48
N PRO A 51 24.86 -37.36 -98.83
CA PRO A 51 23.92 -36.30 -99.21
C PRO A 51 24.50 -34.90 -98.93
N CYS A 52 25.66 -34.80 -98.27
CA CYS A 52 26.25 -33.58 -97.73
C CYS A 52 27.33 -32.93 -98.63
N GLY A 53 27.59 -33.45 -99.83
CA GLY A 53 28.63 -32.87 -100.70
C GLY A 53 30.02 -32.85 -100.04
N SER A 54 30.60 -31.65 -99.84
CA SER A 54 31.94 -31.48 -99.25
C SER A 54 31.97 -31.36 -97.72
N THR A 55 30.81 -31.30 -97.05
CA THR A 55 30.72 -31.24 -95.59
C THR A 55 30.76 -32.62 -94.95
N THR A 56 31.48 -32.77 -93.84
CA THR A 56 31.56 -34.03 -93.09
C THR A 56 30.18 -34.39 -92.54
N PRO A 57 29.62 -35.55 -92.89
CA PRO A 57 28.34 -36.02 -92.39
C PRO A 57 28.44 -36.54 -90.96
N THR A 58 27.51 -36.15 -90.10
CA THR A 58 27.36 -36.66 -88.74
C THR A 58 26.13 -37.53 -88.66
N VAL A 59 26.27 -38.74 -88.13
CA VAL A 59 25.14 -39.62 -87.81
C VAL A 59 24.68 -39.28 -86.40
N ALA A 60 23.40 -38.99 -86.23
CA ALA A 60 22.78 -38.79 -84.93
C ALA A 60 21.46 -39.57 -84.85
N TYR A 61 21.08 -39.92 -83.64
CA TYR A 61 19.93 -40.75 -83.29
C TYR A 61 18.86 -39.86 -82.67
N ALA A 62 17.58 -40.18 -82.90
CA ALA A 62 16.51 -39.44 -82.23
C ALA A 62 16.67 -39.55 -80.72
N ASP A 63 16.62 -38.40 -80.05
CA ASP A 63 16.77 -38.22 -78.61
C ASP A 63 15.47 -37.53 -78.16
N ALA A 64 14.57 -38.31 -77.55
CA ALA A 64 13.19 -37.88 -77.37
C ALA A 64 12.95 -37.01 -76.12
N ASP A 65 13.79 -37.09 -75.10
CA ASP A 65 13.73 -36.23 -73.90
C ASP A 65 14.76 -35.09 -73.89
N GLY A 66 15.77 -35.16 -74.75
CA GLY A 66 16.74 -34.11 -74.99
C GLY A 66 17.89 -34.05 -73.98
N ASP A 67 18.19 -35.12 -73.26
CA ASP A 67 19.29 -35.17 -72.29
C ASP A 67 20.68 -35.35 -72.93
N GLY A 68 20.73 -35.62 -74.23
CA GLY A 68 21.97 -35.80 -74.98
C GLY A 68 22.44 -37.26 -75.05
N PHE A 69 21.62 -38.22 -74.67
CA PHE A 69 21.74 -39.64 -74.98
C PHE A 69 20.54 -40.07 -75.84
N ALA A 70 20.67 -41.19 -76.52
CA ALA A 70 19.60 -41.76 -77.31
C ALA A 70 19.49 -43.25 -77.04
N ALA A 71 18.27 -43.79 -77.12
CA ALA A 71 18.03 -45.22 -76.96
C ALA A 71 18.92 -46.06 -77.89
N VAL A 72 19.35 -47.23 -77.43
CA VAL A 72 20.28 -48.11 -78.17
C VAL A 72 19.79 -48.54 -79.56
N ASP A 73 18.48 -48.50 -79.80
CA ASP A 73 17.80 -48.82 -81.06
C ASP A 73 17.14 -47.61 -81.73
N ALA A 74 17.46 -46.39 -81.28
CA ALA A 74 16.88 -45.16 -81.81
C ALA A 74 17.14 -45.01 -83.33
N PRO A 75 16.15 -44.50 -84.09
CA PRO A 75 16.30 -44.32 -85.53
C PRO A 75 17.38 -43.27 -85.83
N SER A 76 18.37 -43.67 -86.64
CA SER A 76 19.47 -42.78 -87.03
C SER A 76 19.15 -41.93 -88.25
N ARG A 77 19.71 -40.73 -88.29
CA ARG A 77 19.63 -39.80 -89.41
C ARG A 77 20.98 -39.11 -89.64
N VAL A 78 21.28 -38.84 -90.91
CA VAL A 78 22.52 -38.14 -91.30
C VAL A 78 22.25 -36.64 -91.39
N PHE A 79 23.10 -35.86 -90.73
CA PHE A 79 23.08 -34.39 -90.75
C PHE A 79 24.37 -33.83 -91.36
N CYS A 80 24.23 -32.76 -92.13
CA CYS A 80 25.32 -32.06 -92.80
C CYS A 80 25.66 -30.79 -92.03
N GLY A 81 26.34 -30.91 -90.88
CA GLY A 81 26.65 -29.79 -89.98
C GLY A 81 26.32 -30.10 -88.52
N ALA A 82 25.92 -29.07 -87.77
CA ALA A 82 25.50 -29.24 -86.37
C ALA A 82 24.24 -30.12 -86.29
N VAL A 83 24.25 -31.05 -85.34
CA VAL A 83 23.09 -31.89 -85.04
C VAL A 83 22.02 -31.01 -84.37
N PRO A 84 20.79 -30.96 -84.90
CA PRO A 84 19.71 -30.17 -84.30
C PRO A 84 19.22 -30.79 -82.99
N ALA A 85 18.61 -29.98 -82.12
CA ALA A 85 17.98 -30.46 -80.89
C ALA A 85 16.93 -31.54 -81.17
N GLY A 86 16.82 -32.53 -80.28
CA GLY A 86 16.03 -33.76 -80.47
C GLY A 86 16.80 -34.88 -81.19
N TYR A 87 18.12 -34.74 -81.32
CA TYR A 87 19.01 -35.80 -81.81
C TYR A 87 20.33 -35.80 -81.02
N SER A 88 20.79 -36.98 -80.61
CA SER A 88 22.09 -37.18 -79.95
C SER A 88 23.06 -38.00 -80.80
N THR A 89 24.36 -37.74 -80.65
CA THR A 89 25.43 -38.59 -81.21
C THR A 89 25.83 -39.73 -80.27
N THR A 90 25.31 -39.74 -79.05
CA THR A 90 25.66 -40.69 -78.00
C THR A 90 24.48 -41.64 -77.79
N LEU A 91 24.76 -42.95 -77.77
CA LEU A 91 23.78 -43.99 -77.50
C LEU A 91 23.95 -44.50 -76.07
N GLY A 92 22.93 -45.16 -75.54
CA GLY A 92 23.00 -45.86 -74.26
C GLY A 92 21.96 -45.45 -73.25
N ASP A 93 21.00 -44.61 -73.66
CA ASP A 93 19.84 -44.26 -72.85
C ASP A 93 18.96 -45.50 -72.62
N CYS A 94 18.61 -45.74 -71.36
CA CYS A 94 17.76 -46.84 -70.92
C CYS A 94 16.26 -46.45 -70.86
N ASP A 95 15.92 -45.17 -70.82
CA ASP A 95 14.55 -44.63 -70.86
C ASP A 95 14.49 -43.23 -71.52
N ASP A 96 14.55 -43.21 -72.86
CA ASP A 96 14.60 -42.04 -73.78
C ASP A 96 13.40 -41.06 -73.68
N ALA A 97 12.50 -41.28 -72.72
CA ALA A 97 11.37 -40.41 -72.41
C ALA A 97 11.59 -39.59 -71.12
N ARG A 98 12.71 -39.79 -70.41
CA ARG A 98 13.02 -39.20 -69.10
C ARG A 98 14.44 -38.66 -69.08
N ALA A 99 14.57 -37.34 -69.15
CA ALA A 99 15.86 -36.66 -69.18
C ALA A 99 16.73 -36.84 -67.92
N GLU A 100 16.19 -37.45 -66.86
CA GLU A 100 16.95 -37.86 -65.67
C GLU A 100 17.59 -39.26 -65.80
N ALA A 101 17.31 -40.01 -66.87
CA ALA A 101 17.70 -41.39 -67.06
C ALA A 101 18.77 -41.58 -68.16
N TYR A 102 20.04 -41.35 -67.84
CA TYR A 102 21.14 -41.48 -68.78
C TYR A 102 22.39 -42.11 -68.17
N PRO A 103 23.29 -42.68 -69.00
CA PRO A 103 24.57 -43.22 -68.54
C PRO A 103 25.34 -42.30 -67.59
N GLY A 104 25.40 -42.68 -66.32
CA GLY A 104 26.09 -41.94 -65.26
C GLY A 104 25.30 -40.81 -64.59
N ALA A 105 23.98 -40.74 -64.75
CA ALA A 105 23.12 -39.86 -63.96
C ALA A 105 23.16 -40.23 -62.45
N PRO A 106 22.82 -39.32 -61.52
CA PRO A 106 22.59 -39.69 -60.12
C PRO A 106 21.28 -40.47 -59.96
N GLU A 107 21.33 -41.58 -59.22
CA GLU A 107 20.14 -42.35 -58.85
C GLU A 107 19.20 -41.54 -57.95
N LEU A 108 17.90 -41.57 -58.27
CA LEU A 108 16.83 -40.99 -57.46
C LEU A 108 16.05 -42.10 -56.74
N CYS A 109 15.36 -41.76 -55.63
CA CYS A 109 14.50 -42.68 -54.89
C CYS A 109 13.13 -42.87 -55.60
N ASN A 110 13.14 -43.30 -56.86
CA ASN A 110 11.94 -43.39 -57.71
C ASN A 110 11.63 -44.84 -58.14
N GLY A 111 12.42 -45.82 -57.71
CA GLY A 111 12.32 -47.23 -58.10
C GLY A 111 12.74 -47.53 -59.53
N LEU A 112 13.51 -46.66 -60.18
CA LEU A 112 13.96 -46.77 -61.57
C LEU A 112 15.51 -46.76 -61.65
N ASP A 113 16.06 -47.22 -62.77
CA ASP A 113 17.50 -47.18 -63.06
C ASP A 113 17.76 -45.88 -63.82
N ASP A 114 18.25 -44.86 -63.13
CA ASP A 114 18.45 -43.53 -63.69
C ASP A 114 19.83 -43.40 -64.33
N ASN A 115 20.82 -44.16 -63.86
CA ASN A 115 22.19 -44.07 -64.33
C ASN A 115 22.52 -45.05 -65.48
N CYS A 116 21.54 -45.87 -65.87
CA CYS A 116 21.59 -46.88 -66.92
C CYS A 116 22.71 -47.92 -66.75
N ASP A 117 23.06 -48.27 -65.50
CA ASP A 117 24.07 -49.29 -65.18
C ASP A 117 23.49 -50.69 -64.92
N GLY A 118 22.15 -50.80 -64.94
CA GLY A 118 21.40 -52.02 -64.68
C GLY A 118 21.06 -52.27 -63.21
N GLN A 119 21.31 -51.31 -62.31
CA GLN A 119 21.00 -51.42 -60.88
C GLN A 119 20.18 -50.21 -60.39
N ILE A 120 18.93 -50.49 -60.00
CA ILE A 120 18.00 -49.51 -59.42
C ILE A 120 18.52 -49.00 -58.07
N GLU A 121 18.46 -47.68 -57.88
CA GLU A 121 18.69 -46.94 -56.62
C GLU A 121 20.08 -47.15 -55.99
N THR A 122 21.08 -47.41 -56.83
CA THR A 122 22.45 -47.59 -56.36
C THR A 122 23.12 -46.29 -55.94
N GLY A 123 23.49 -46.22 -54.66
CA GLY A 123 24.12 -45.01 -54.09
C GLY A 123 23.13 -44.01 -53.50
N VAL A 124 21.82 -44.33 -53.50
CA VAL A 124 20.82 -43.59 -52.72
C VAL A 124 21.05 -43.89 -51.23
N VAL A 125 21.13 -42.86 -50.40
CA VAL A 125 21.33 -42.99 -48.96
C VAL A 125 19.97 -43.00 -48.27
N ASN A 126 19.60 -44.13 -47.67
CA ASN A 126 18.42 -44.20 -46.82
C ASN A 126 18.57 -43.29 -45.60
N LYS A 127 17.49 -42.58 -45.28
CA LYS A 127 17.33 -41.86 -44.02
C LYS A 127 16.45 -42.67 -43.09
N VAL A 128 16.50 -42.35 -41.80
CA VAL A 128 15.59 -42.91 -40.80
C VAL A 128 14.46 -41.92 -40.61
N TRP A 129 13.23 -42.41 -40.79
CA TRP A 129 12.00 -41.63 -40.70
C TRP A 129 11.18 -42.06 -39.48
N TYR A 130 10.69 -41.10 -38.70
CA TYR A 130 9.91 -41.33 -37.49
C TYR A 130 8.47 -40.86 -37.70
N LEU A 131 7.49 -41.64 -37.24
CA LEU A 131 6.09 -41.26 -37.32
C LEU A 131 5.85 -40.03 -36.41
N ASP A 132 5.29 -38.98 -37.00
CA ASP A 132 4.85 -37.73 -36.39
C ASP A 132 3.34 -37.60 -36.64
N LYS A 133 2.57 -38.06 -35.65
CA LYS A 133 1.12 -38.25 -35.74
C LYS A 133 0.36 -36.99 -35.35
N ASP A 134 0.90 -36.13 -34.50
CA ASP A 134 0.29 -34.86 -34.09
C ASP A 134 0.80 -33.63 -34.86
N ARG A 135 1.87 -33.81 -35.65
CA ARG A 135 2.41 -32.88 -36.64
C ARG A 135 3.13 -31.67 -36.05
N ASP A 136 3.88 -31.88 -34.97
CA ASP A 136 4.75 -30.85 -34.40
C ASP A 136 6.18 -30.82 -34.99
N GLY A 137 6.50 -31.78 -35.87
CA GLY A 137 7.80 -31.89 -36.53
C GLY A 137 8.77 -32.85 -35.84
N PHE A 138 8.36 -33.53 -34.77
CA PHE A 138 9.14 -34.53 -34.05
C PHE A 138 8.40 -35.87 -34.04
N GLY A 139 9.09 -36.94 -34.41
CA GLY A 139 8.51 -38.29 -34.32
C GLY A 139 8.85 -38.98 -33.00
N LEU A 140 7.95 -39.89 -32.59
CA LEU A 140 8.08 -40.63 -31.33
C LEU A 140 9.46 -41.29 -31.19
N ASN A 141 10.02 -41.23 -29.99
CA ASN A 141 11.23 -41.98 -29.62
C ASN A 141 11.05 -43.49 -29.82
N GLY A 142 11.75 -44.05 -30.81
CA GLY A 142 11.63 -45.47 -31.14
C GLY A 142 12.43 -45.87 -32.39
N PRO A 143 12.31 -47.14 -32.83
CA PRO A 143 12.89 -47.54 -34.10
C PRO A 143 12.16 -46.83 -35.25
N GLY A 144 12.88 -45.99 -35.99
CA GLY A 144 12.37 -45.38 -37.21
C GLY A 144 12.34 -46.36 -38.39
N THR A 145 11.73 -45.92 -39.49
CA THR A 145 11.68 -46.65 -40.75
C THR A 145 12.80 -46.16 -41.66
N GLU A 146 13.69 -47.05 -42.11
CA GLU A 146 14.70 -46.72 -43.11
C GLU A 146 14.06 -46.67 -44.51
N ALA A 147 14.14 -45.52 -45.15
CA ALA A 147 13.70 -45.30 -46.53
C ALA A 147 14.44 -44.11 -47.13
N CYS A 148 14.62 -44.09 -48.45
CA CYS A 148 15.24 -42.95 -49.12
C CYS A 148 14.32 -41.73 -49.19
N ASP A 149 13.01 -41.95 -49.30
CA ASP A 149 11.95 -40.94 -49.20
C ASP A 149 11.01 -41.21 -48.03
N PRO A 150 10.33 -40.19 -47.47
CA PRO A 150 9.42 -40.38 -46.35
C PRO A 150 8.30 -41.36 -46.70
N PRO A 151 8.05 -42.40 -45.89
CA PRO A 151 6.99 -43.39 -46.16
C PRO A 151 5.58 -42.77 -46.25
N SER A 152 5.38 -41.57 -45.67
CA SER A 152 4.15 -40.78 -45.75
C SER A 152 4.43 -39.34 -45.28
N GLU A 153 3.49 -38.43 -45.51
CA GLU A 153 3.48 -37.06 -44.94
C GLU A 153 3.47 -36.98 -43.40
N LEU A 154 3.23 -38.10 -42.70
CA LEU A 154 3.29 -38.18 -41.24
C LEU A 154 4.66 -38.67 -40.74
N HIS A 155 5.71 -38.55 -41.55
CA HIS A 155 7.04 -38.99 -41.14
C HIS A 155 8.04 -37.86 -41.25
N VAL A 156 8.86 -37.71 -40.21
CA VAL A 156 9.89 -36.66 -40.08
C VAL A 156 11.26 -37.29 -39.82
N GLU A 157 12.32 -36.53 -40.11
CA GLU A 157 13.70 -36.99 -39.88
C GLU A 157 14.14 -36.84 -38.41
N VAL A 158 13.41 -36.03 -37.63
CA VAL A 158 13.76 -35.68 -36.25
C VAL A 158 13.01 -36.58 -35.28
N THR A 159 13.73 -37.23 -34.37
CA THR A 159 13.16 -37.99 -33.25
C THR A 159 13.34 -37.23 -31.96
N GLY A 160 12.77 -37.72 -30.86
CA GLY A 160 12.90 -37.12 -29.54
C GLY A 160 11.57 -36.88 -28.85
N ASP A 161 10.46 -36.97 -29.58
CA ASP A 161 9.13 -36.79 -29.00
C ASP A 161 8.78 -37.95 -28.04
N CYS A 162 8.31 -37.56 -26.86
CA CYS A 162 7.90 -38.44 -25.79
C CYS A 162 6.38 -38.71 -25.79
N ASN A 163 5.58 -37.96 -26.56
CA ASN A 163 4.14 -38.14 -26.72
C ASN A 163 3.57 -37.68 -28.07
N ASP A 164 3.64 -38.57 -29.05
CA ASP A 164 3.17 -38.45 -30.46
C ASP A 164 1.64 -38.36 -30.64
N ALA A 165 0.93 -37.85 -29.65
CA ALA A 165 -0.50 -37.53 -29.72
C ALA A 165 -0.80 -36.11 -29.26
N ARG A 166 0.22 -35.35 -28.85
CA ARG A 166 0.16 -34.01 -28.27
C ARG A 166 1.27 -33.14 -28.85
N ALA A 167 0.91 -32.33 -29.84
CA ALA A 167 1.80 -31.39 -30.51
C ALA A 167 2.38 -30.26 -29.60
N ASP A 168 1.99 -30.22 -28.33
CA ASP A 168 2.53 -29.32 -27.31
C ASP A 168 3.57 -29.99 -26.40
N ILE A 169 3.87 -31.27 -26.62
CA ILE A 169 4.92 -32.04 -25.93
C ILE A 169 5.95 -32.48 -26.97
N HIS A 170 7.13 -31.86 -26.96
CA HIS A 170 8.23 -32.19 -27.87
C HIS A 170 9.54 -31.53 -27.41
N PRO A 171 10.73 -31.96 -27.89
CA PRO A 171 12.04 -31.45 -27.47
C PRO A 171 12.29 -29.93 -27.45
N ASN A 172 11.43 -29.14 -28.10
CA ASN A 172 11.53 -27.68 -28.20
C ASN A 172 10.37 -26.95 -27.50
N ALA A 173 9.48 -27.68 -26.82
CA ALA A 173 8.42 -27.07 -26.05
C ALA A 173 9.00 -26.33 -24.83
N VAL A 174 8.26 -25.33 -24.35
CA VAL A 174 8.58 -24.66 -23.08
C VAL A 174 7.74 -25.33 -22.00
N GLU A 175 8.36 -25.72 -20.89
CA GLU A 175 7.65 -26.32 -19.76
C GLU A 175 6.49 -25.43 -19.30
N ALA A 176 5.30 -26.02 -19.23
CA ALA A 176 4.19 -25.48 -18.47
C ALA A 176 4.20 -26.11 -17.07
N CYS A 177 3.75 -25.37 -16.06
CA CYS A 177 3.65 -25.87 -14.69
C CYS A 177 2.41 -26.78 -14.58
N ASN A 178 2.51 -28.01 -15.09
CA ASN A 178 1.37 -28.92 -15.28
C ASN A 178 1.67 -30.36 -14.80
N GLY A 179 2.90 -30.63 -14.34
CA GLY A 179 3.36 -31.94 -13.88
C GLY A 179 3.72 -32.91 -15.00
N VAL A 180 3.88 -32.42 -16.23
CA VAL A 180 4.27 -33.16 -17.43
C VAL A 180 5.65 -32.67 -17.88
N ASP A 181 6.44 -33.57 -18.46
CA ASP A 181 7.68 -33.25 -19.16
C ASP A 181 7.29 -32.81 -20.58
N ASP A 182 7.07 -31.51 -20.77
CA ASP A 182 6.61 -30.98 -22.05
C ASP A 182 7.77 -30.92 -23.06
N ASN A 183 9.01 -30.72 -22.61
CA ASN A 183 10.19 -30.62 -23.45
C ASN A 183 10.96 -31.95 -23.65
N CYS A 184 10.45 -33.06 -23.14
CA CYS A 184 11.00 -34.40 -23.25
C CYS A 184 12.47 -34.53 -22.77
N ASP A 185 12.91 -33.75 -21.78
CA ASP A 185 14.27 -33.83 -21.21
C ASP A 185 14.42 -34.86 -20.08
N GLY A 186 13.30 -35.47 -19.67
CA GLY A 186 13.21 -36.46 -18.59
C GLY A 186 12.86 -35.87 -17.23
N ARG A 187 12.49 -34.59 -17.15
CA ARG A 187 12.05 -33.90 -15.93
C ARG A 187 10.74 -33.18 -16.23
N ALA A 188 9.85 -33.15 -15.25
CA ALA A 188 8.61 -32.40 -15.36
C ALA A 188 8.76 -31.07 -14.62
N ASP A 189 8.25 -29.99 -15.22
CA ASP A 189 8.18 -28.66 -14.64
C ASP A 189 9.55 -28.09 -14.19
N GLU A 190 10.68 -28.51 -14.78
CA GLU A 190 12.01 -28.22 -14.21
C GLU A 190 12.32 -26.72 -14.16
N LEU A 191 11.75 -25.92 -15.07
CA LEU A 191 11.78 -24.45 -15.04
C LEU A 191 11.17 -23.85 -13.75
N PHE A 192 10.33 -24.58 -13.04
CA PHE A 192 9.63 -24.15 -11.83
C PHE A 192 10.13 -24.84 -10.56
N THR A 193 11.14 -25.72 -10.65
CA THR A 193 11.71 -26.44 -9.49
C THR A 193 13.01 -25.84 -8.97
N GLU A 194 13.58 -24.86 -9.68
CA GLU A 194 14.83 -24.18 -9.30
C GLU A 194 14.61 -22.67 -9.09
N GLY A 195 15.34 -22.08 -8.14
CA GLY A 195 15.35 -20.64 -7.90
C GLY A 195 14.34 -20.13 -6.83
N PRO A 196 14.29 -18.79 -6.62
CA PRO A 196 13.33 -18.17 -5.71
C PRO A 196 11.92 -18.31 -6.28
N GLY A 197 11.02 -18.99 -5.56
CA GLY A 197 9.67 -19.31 -6.06
C GLY A 197 9.47 -20.73 -6.53
N ALA A 198 10.45 -21.64 -6.29
CA ALA A 198 10.35 -23.01 -6.72
C ALA A 198 9.16 -23.76 -6.09
N LEU A 199 8.54 -24.64 -6.86
CA LEU A 199 7.40 -25.46 -6.42
C LEU A 199 7.67 -26.16 -5.09
N GLY A 200 6.71 -26.03 -4.17
CA GLY A 200 6.80 -26.62 -2.83
C GLY A 200 7.73 -25.89 -1.85
N THR A 201 8.45 -24.84 -2.27
CA THR A 201 9.21 -24.00 -1.34
C THR A 201 8.30 -23.06 -0.56
N ALA A 202 8.69 -22.74 0.68
CA ALA A 202 7.92 -21.87 1.55
C ALA A 202 7.96 -20.42 1.06
N CYS A 203 6.84 -19.71 1.21
CA CYS A 203 6.70 -18.28 0.97
C CYS A 203 6.13 -17.59 2.20
N THR A 204 6.43 -16.29 2.35
CA THR A 204 6.08 -15.50 3.54
C THR A 204 4.84 -14.62 3.36
N GLU A 205 4.34 -14.49 2.13
CA GLU A 205 3.16 -13.67 1.78
C GLU A 205 1.86 -14.25 2.34
N PHE A 206 1.84 -15.56 2.57
CA PHE A 206 0.74 -16.28 3.18
C PHE A 206 1.25 -17.10 4.35
N CYS A 207 0.38 -17.31 5.33
CA CYS A 207 0.67 -18.13 6.49
C CYS A 207 0.80 -19.60 6.10
N ASN A 208 1.95 -20.18 6.45
CA ASN A 208 2.38 -21.50 5.98
C ASN A 208 2.29 -21.62 4.44
N GLY A 209 2.56 -20.53 3.73
CA GLY A 209 2.46 -20.48 2.28
C GLY A 209 3.51 -21.36 1.61
N THR A 210 3.13 -21.99 0.51
CA THR A 210 4.03 -22.70 -0.40
C THR A 210 3.79 -22.26 -1.84
N TYR A 211 4.83 -22.19 -2.66
CA TYR A 211 4.67 -21.93 -4.08
C TYR A 211 4.01 -23.12 -4.80
N ALA A 212 2.95 -22.84 -5.55
CA ALA A 212 2.24 -23.78 -6.43
C ALA A 212 2.07 -23.18 -7.83
N CYS A 213 1.74 -24.00 -8.82
CA CYS A 213 1.43 -23.52 -10.16
C CYS A 213 0.28 -22.52 -10.13
N ASN A 214 0.42 -21.42 -10.88
CA ASN A 214 -0.69 -20.50 -11.09
C ASN A 214 -1.74 -21.11 -12.05
N ASP A 215 -2.94 -20.54 -12.08
CA ASP A 215 -4.03 -21.05 -12.93
C ASP A 215 -3.71 -21.05 -14.43
N ALA A 216 -2.78 -20.18 -14.86
CA ALA A 216 -2.33 -20.08 -16.24
C ALA A 216 -1.26 -21.11 -16.62
N GLN A 217 -0.70 -21.85 -15.64
CA GLN A 217 0.39 -22.81 -15.80
C GLN A 217 1.68 -22.21 -16.39
N THR A 218 1.84 -20.88 -16.36
CA THR A 218 3.02 -20.18 -16.90
C THR A 218 4.01 -19.74 -15.81
N GLY A 219 3.76 -20.11 -14.56
CA GLY A 219 4.56 -19.65 -13.41
C GLY A 219 4.04 -20.18 -12.08
N THR A 220 4.75 -19.84 -11.00
CA THR A 220 4.34 -20.17 -9.64
C THR A 220 3.75 -18.97 -8.92
N VAL A 221 2.87 -19.24 -7.95
CA VAL A 221 2.27 -18.26 -7.04
C VAL A 221 2.29 -18.81 -5.62
N CYS A 222 2.48 -17.94 -4.64
CA CYS A 222 2.38 -18.33 -3.24
C CYS A 222 0.92 -18.65 -2.90
N VAL A 223 0.65 -19.88 -2.45
CA VAL A 223 -0.66 -20.30 -1.98
C VAL A 223 -0.59 -20.62 -0.49
N GLY A 224 -1.56 -20.15 0.27
CA GLY A 224 -1.62 -20.38 1.71
C GLY A 224 -2.83 -19.68 2.33
N THR A 225 -2.85 -19.61 3.67
CA THR A 225 -3.93 -18.88 4.36
C THR A 225 -3.52 -17.41 4.48
N PRO A 226 -4.35 -16.44 4.05
CA PRO A 226 -3.99 -15.04 4.15
C PRO A 226 -3.86 -14.64 5.62
N PRO A 227 -2.86 -13.81 5.98
CA PRO A 227 -2.79 -13.24 7.31
C PRO A 227 -3.97 -12.29 7.57
N THR A 228 -4.33 -12.14 8.84
CA THR A 228 -5.27 -11.10 9.28
C THR A 228 -4.50 -9.81 9.51
N PRO A 229 -4.92 -8.67 8.92
CA PRO A 229 -4.30 -7.38 9.22
C PRO A 229 -4.41 -7.04 10.71
N LEU A 230 -3.37 -6.43 11.27
CA LEU A 230 -3.33 -5.93 12.64
C LEU A 230 -3.28 -4.41 12.67
N TYR A 231 -3.95 -3.86 13.67
CA TYR A 231 -4.08 -2.44 13.95
C TYR A 231 -3.51 -2.14 15.33
N ALA A 232 -3.07 -0.90 15.54
CA ALA A 232 -2.66 -0.47 16.88
C ALA A 232 -3.89 -0.48 17.81
N ASP A 233 -3.67 -0.83 19.06
CA ASP A 233 -4.64 -0.81 20.17
C ASP A 233 -3.92 -0.15 21.34
N ALA A 234 -3.90 1.19 21.35
CA ALA A 234 -3.06 1.97 22.24
C ALA A 234 -3.59 2.06 23.68
N ASP A 235 -4.88 1.84 23.92
CA ASP A 235 -5.47 1.80 25.26
C ASP A 235 -5.74 0.38 25.81
N SER A 236 -5.51 -0.65 24.99
CA SER A 236 -5.64 -2.06 25.35
C SER A 236 -7.05 -2.45 25.78
N ASP A 237 -8.04 -2.06 24.99
CA ASP A 237 -9.42 -2.51 25.10
C ASP A 237 -9.75 -3.70 24.17
N GLY A 238 -8.88 -3.98 23.19
CA GLY A 238 -9.00 -5.10 22.25
C GLY A 238 -9.59 -4.73 20.88
N GLU A 239 -9.91 -3.45 20.67
CA GLU A 239 -10.25 -2.87 19.38
C GLU A 239 -9.11 -1.97 18.91
N GLY A 240 -9.05 -1.71 17.61
CA GLY A 240 -8.01 -0.86 17.04
C GLY A 240 -8.60 0.33 16.33
N GLU A 241 -7.82 1.41 16.23
CA GLU A 241 -8.24 2.68 15.63
C GLU A 241 -8.99 2.48 14.30
N LYS A 242 -10.21 3.01 14.27
CA LYS A 242 -11.15 3.02 13.14
C LYS A 242 -10.57 3.75 11.95
N ASP A 243 -10.76 3.17 10.77
CA ASP A 243 -10.25 3.67 9.49
C ASP A 243 -8.71 3.83 9.42
N SER A 244 -7.96 3.23 10.35
CA SER A 244 -6.49 3.25 10.34
C SER A 244 -5.90 2.28 9.32
N ALA A 245 -4.67 2.56 8.90
CA ALA A 245 -3.91 1.62 8.07
C ALA A 245 -3.34 0.49 8.94
N PRO A 246 -3.29 -0.76 8.43
CA PRO A 246 -2.73 -1.86 9.19
C PRO A 246 -1.24 -1.61 9.46
N VAL A 247 -0.81 -1.93 10.69
CA VAL A 247 0.57 -1.78 11.17
C VAL A 247 1.31 -3.12 11.24
N GLY A 248 0.61 -4.22 11.01
CA GLY A 248 1.16 -5.57 11.02
C GLY A 248 0.20 -6.62 10.47
N GLU A 249 0.59 -7.89 10.59
CA GLU A 249 -0.13 -9.05 10.06
C GLU A 249 -0.05 -10.22 11.06
N LEU A 250 -1.14 -10.97 11.20
CA LEU A 250 -1.25 -12.12 12.11
C LEU A 250 -1.63 -13.39 11.36
N CYS A 251 -0.84 -14.44 11.56
CA CYS A 251 -1.18 -15.76 11.06
C CYS A 251 -2.16 -16.51 11.97
N PRO A 252 -3.07 -17.32 11.38
CA PRO A 252 -4.01 -18.13 12.16
C PRO A 252 -3.30 -19.00 13.20
N GLY A 253 -3.76 -18.94 14.45
CA GLY A 253 -3.21 -19.70 15.58
C GLY A 253 -2.01 -19.06 16.28
N ALA A 254 -1.45 -17.96 15.75
CA ALA A 254 -0.51 -17.14 16.51
C ALA A 254 -1.25 -16.30 17.56
N PRO A 255 -0.66 -16.06 18.74
CA PRO A 255 -1.25 -15.17 19.73
C PRO A 255 -1.22 -13.72 19.23
N LEU A 256 -2.27 -12.96 19.53
CA LEU A 256 -2.33 -11.52 19.28
C LEU A 256 -1.17 -10.83 20.02
N PRO A 257 -0.33 -10.02 19.35
CA PRO A 257 0.67 -9.21 20.02
C PRO A 257 0.02 -8.23 21.02
N SER A 258 0.75 -7.85 22.05
CA SER A 258 0.28 -6.81 22.98
C SER A 258 0.14 -5.47 22.24
N MET A 259 -0.84 -4.66 22.64
CA MET A 259 -1.16 -3.35 22.02
C MET A 259 -1.53 -3.44 20.52
N MET A 260 -2.13 -4.57 20.10
CA MET A 260 -2.63 -4.74 18.74
C MET A 260 -4.00 -5.39 18.72
N ALA A 261 -4.84 -5.00 17.77
CA ALA A 261 -6.15 -5.58 17.50
C ALA A 261 -6.25 -6.13 16.07
N ALA A 262 -7.20 -7.05 15.85
CA ALA A 262 -7.48 -7.66 14.53
C ALA A 262 -8.72 -7.05 13.85
N ASN A 263 -9.12 -5.85 14.29
CA ASN A 263 -10.28 -5.10 13.81
C ASN A 263 -9.96 -3.58 13.85
N THR A 264 -10.82 -2.77 13.24
CA THR A 264 -10.72 -1.29 13.21
C THR A 264 -12.03 -0.67 13.71
N LEU A 265 -12.43 -1.02 14.92
CA LEU A 265 -13.74 -0.66 15.46
C LEU A 265 -13.68 0.53 16.42
N ASP A 266 -12.50 0.82 16.97
CA ASP A 266 -12.29 1.83 18.00
C ASP A 266 -12.28 3.25 17.42
N CYS A 267 -13.22 4.09 17.85
CA CYS A 267 -13.30 5.44 17.36
C CYS A 267 -12.41 6.44 18.13
N ASP A 268 -11.72 6.08 19.20
CA ASP A 268 -10.71 6.89 19.88
C ASP A 268 -9.71 6.00 20.64
N ASP A 269 -8.68 5.50 19.94
CA ASP A 269 -7.68 4.51 20.42
C ASP A 269 -6.82 4.96 21.62
N ALA A 270 -7.05 6.20 22.08
CA ALA A 270 -6.48 6.76 23.28
C ALA A 270 -7.48 6.79 24.45
N ASP A 271 -8.66 6.18 24.35
CA ASP A 271 -9.68 6.16 25.38
C ASP A 271 -10.42 4.82 25.47
N ARG A 272 -10.04 4.04 26.48
CA ARG A 272 -10.52 2.68 26.73
C ARG A 272 -12.03 2.52 26.87
N ASP A 273 -12.72 3.61 27.19
CA ASP A 273 -14.17 3.61 27.36
C ASP A 273 -14.91 3.98 26.05
N THR A 274 -14.18 4.21 24.95
CA THR A 274 -14.68 4.65 23.64
C THR A 274 -14.43 3.60 22.54
N ASN A 275 -15.25 2.55 22.49
CA ASN A 275 -15.15 1.44 21.53
C ASN A 275 -16.52 0.82 21.28
N THR A 276 -16.63 -0.18 20.39
CA THR A 276 -17.96 -0.75 20.06
C THR A 276 -18.65 -1.56 21.17
N GLN A 277 -17.97 -1.76 22.30
CA GLN A 277 -18.53 -2.35 23.52
C GLN A 277 -18.68 -1.31 24.65
N GLY A 278 -18.34 -0.05 24.37
CA GLY A 278 -18.51 1.08 25.26
C GLY A 278 -19.97 1.30 25.63
N THR A 279 -20.17 2.07 26.70
CA THR A 279 -21.50 2.47 27.14
C THR A 279 -21.53 3.97 27.16
N GLU A 280 -22.49 4.55 26.44
CA GLU A 280 -22.71 6.00 26.44
C GLU A 280 -22.79 6.56 27.86
N VAL A 281 -21.96 7.58 28.10
CA VAL A 281 -21.99 8.39 29.31
C VAL A 281 -22.08 9.85 28.88
N CYS A 282 -22.87 10.66 29.60
CA CYS A 282 -23.08 12.06 29.24
C CYS A 282 -21.76 12.84 29.29
N ASP A 283 -20.94 12.84 28.25
CA ASP A 283 -19.65 13.53 28.21
C ASP A 283 -19.38 14.22 26.88
N GLY A 284 -20.26 14.04 25.89
CA GLY A 284 -20.18 14.70 24.59
C GLY A 284 -19.31 13.96 23.60
N LEU A 285 -19.11 12.66 23.82
CA LEU A 285 -18.39 11.73 22.97
C LEU A 285 -19.31 10.60 22.50
N ASP A 286 -18.83 9.87 21.50
CA ASP A 286 -19.47 8.68 20.92
C ASP A 286 -18.75 7.49 21.56
N ASN A 287 -19.15 7.08 22.77
CA ASN A 287 -18.45 6.07 23.55
C ASN A 287 -18.66 4.65 23.00
N ASP A 288 -19.77 4.39 22.30
CA ASP A 288 -20.08 3.09 21.69
C ASP A 288 -19.74 3.00 20.18
N CYS A 289 -19.21 4.08 19.62
CA CYS A 289 -18.73 4.20 18.25
C CYS A 289 -19.79 3.96 17.16
N ASP A 290 -21.08 4.13 17.48
CA ASP A 290 -22.20 3.99 16.54
C ASP A 290 -22.35 5.20 15.58
N GLY A 291 -21.63 6.30 15.85
CA GLY A 291 -21.64 7.55 15.09
C GLY A 291 -22.63 8.60 15.59
N GLN A 292 -23.31 8.34 16.70
CA GLN A 292 -24.11 9.27 17.48
C GLN A 292 -23.34 9.64 18.75
N VAL A 293 -23.77 10.71 19.41
CA VAL A 293 -23.07 11.23 20.60
C VAL A 293 -24.10 11.30 21.70
N ASP A 294 -23.83 10.60 22.80
CA ASP A 294 -24.68 10.49 23.97
C ASP A 294 -26.16 10.11 23.64
N GLU A 295 -26.39 9.22 22.68
CA GLU A 295 -27.73 8.78 22.31
C GLU A 295 -28.41 7.93 23.40
N GLU A 296 -29.74 7.81 23.30
CA GLU A 296 -30.59 7.18 24.32
C GLU A 296 -30.55 7.83 25.72
N MET A 297 -29.76 8.89 25.87
CA MET A 297 -29.69 9.71 27.07
C MET A 297 -30.25 11.12 26.82
N SER A 298 -30.79 11.73 27.87
CA SER A 298 -31.29 13.12 27.82
C SER A 298 -30.23 14.12 28.26
N CYS A 299 -29.04 13.99 27.67
CA CYS A 299 -27.94 14.93 27.79
C CYS A 299 -27.99 15.93 26.65
N GLY A 300 -27.69 17.18 26.98
CA GLY A 300 -27.46 18.23 26.02
C GLY A 300 -26.13 18.04 25.29
N SER A 301 -25.58 19.12 24.76
CA SER A 301 -24.28 19.10 24.05
C SER A 301 -23.46 20.32 24.42
N LEU A 302 -22.18 20.34 24.06
CA LEU A 302 -21.30 21.47 24.36
C LEU A 302 -21.69 22.65 23.49
N LYS A 303 -22.42 23.60 24.07
CA LYS A 303 -22.99 24.75 23.37
C LYS A 303 -22.78 26.03 24.14
N ARG A 304 -22.93 27.14 23.43
CA ARG A 304 -23.01 28.47 24.02
C ARG A 304 -24.31 28.59 24.83
N VAL A 305 -24.17 29.02 26.07
CA VAL A 305 -25.30 29.39 26.94
C VAL A 305 -25.93 30.68 26.43
N VAL A 306 -27.23 30.63 26.11
CA VAL A 306 -27.99 31.78 25.60
C VAL A 306 -28.71 32.47 26.77
N ASP A 307 -28.03 33.42 27.39
CA ASP A 307 -28.59 34.25 28.47
C ASP A 307 -28.32 35.75 28.20
N PRO A 308 -29.33 36.64 28.29
CA PRO A 308 -29.15 38.08 28.10
C PRO A 308 -28.09 38.72 29.01
N VAL A 309 -27.90 38.20 30.23
CA VAL A 309 -26.88 38.69 31.18
C VAL A 309 -25.47 38.41 30.68
N LEU A 310 -25.29 37.32 29.94
CA LEU A 310 -23.99 36.90 29.43
C LEU A 310 -23.60 37.62 28.13
N ALA A 311 -24.57 38.18 27.42
CA ALA A 311 -24.38 38.76 26.10
C ALA A 311 -23.36 39.91 26.08
N GLY A 312 -22.39 39.79 25.15
CA GLY A 312 -21.37 40.81 24.91
C GLY A 312 -20.39 41.02 26.07
N GLY A 313 -20.32 40.08 27.02
CA GLY A 313 -19.36 40.13 28.12
C GLY A 313 -18.06 39.44 27.74
N ASN A 314 -16.91 40.10 27.88
CA ASN A 314 -15.61 39.45 27.67
C ASN A 314 -15.21 38.73 28.96
N TRP A 315 -15.51 37.43 29.04
CA TRP A 315 -15.36 36.60 30.23
C TRP A 315 -13.94 36.04 30.34
N ARG A 316 -13.33 36.16 31.53
CA ARG A 316 -11.94 35.75 31.77
C ARG A 316 -11.81 34.48 32.60
N THR A 317 -12.75 34.26 33.50
CA THR A 317 -12.68 33.17 34.47
C THR A 317 -14.06 32.64 34.79
N VAL A 318 -14.12 31.34 35.09
CA VAL A 318 -15.32 30.66 35.56
C VAL A 318 -14.97 29.86 36.80
N ALA A 319 -15.83 29.95 37.82
CA ALA A 319 -15.64 29.23 39.07
C ALA A 319 -16.93 28.53 39.45
N VAL A 320 -16.83 27.22 39.67
CA VAL A 320 -17.96 26.34 39.92
C VAL A 320 -17.83 25.76 41.32
N HIS A 321 -18.90 25.80 42.10
CA HIS A 321 -18.93 25.13 43.38
C HIS A 321 -18.84 23.61 43.21
N PRO A 322 -18.18 22.84 44.10
CA PRO A 322 -18.05 21.38 43.94
C PRO A 322 -19.36 20.60 43.85
N SER A 323 -20.49 21.18 44.29
CA SER A 323 -21.83 20.59 44.10
C SER A 323 -22.48 20.91 42.75
N GLY A 324 -21.74 21.51 41.80
CA GLY A 324 -22.23 21.96 40.49
C GLY A 324 -22.70 23.41 40.45
N TYR A 325 -23.22 23.93 41.57
CA TYR A 325 -23.74 25.30 41.68
C TYR A 325 -23.49 25.89 43.08
N PRO A 326 -23.33 27.21 43.21
CA PRO A 326 -23.44 28.22 42.16
C PRO A 326 -22.28 28.21 41.17
N VAL A 327 -22.54 28.71 39.97
CA VAL A 327 -21.56 28.96 38.90
C VAL A 327 -21.37 30.46 38.76
N TRP A 328 -20.14 30.92 38.93
CA TRP A 328 -19.76 32.32 38.81
C TRP A 328 -18.91 32.53 37.56
N VAL A 329 -19.20 33.60 36.83
CA VAL A 329 -18.38 34.05 35.70
C VAL A 329 -17.98 35.50 35.91
N ALA A 330 -16.71 35.81 35.67
CA ALA A 330 -16.16 37.16 35.84
C ALA A 330 -15.27 37.53 34.66
N GLY A 331 -15.18 38.83 34.35
CA GLY A 331 -14.40 39.28 33.21
C GLY A 331 -14.19 40.79 33.16
N LEU A 332 -13.90 41.26 31.94
CA LEU A 332 -13.52 42.64 31.68
C LEU A 332 -14.65 43.64 31.95
N GLY A 333 -14.30 44.87 32.30
CA GLY A 333 -15.24 45.97 32.56
C GLY A 333 -16.12 45.73 33.79
N GLY A 334 -15.57 45.08 34.81
CA GLY A 334 -16.25 44.80 36.07
C GLY A 334 -17.40 43.82 35.95
N ARG A 335 -17.40 42.98 34.90
CA ARG A 335 -18.49 42.04 34.64
C ARG A 335 -18.43 40.88 35.61
N LEU A 336 -19.57 40.59 36.21
CA LEU A 336 -19.77 39.52 37.17
C LEU A 336 -21.20 39.01 37.03
N ALA A 337 -21.37 37.70 36.93
CA ALA A 337 -22.68 37.06 36.93
C ALA A 337 -22.64 35.72 37.65
N VAL A 338 -23.80 35.31 38.20
CA VAL A 338 -23.97 34.03 38.88
C VAL A 338 -25.20 33.30 38.39
N LYS A 339 -25.08 31.98 38.27
CA LYS A 339 -26.21 31.05 38.15
C LYS A 339 -26.26 30.21 39.42
N MET A 340 -27.37 30.29 40.15
CA MET A 340 -27.48 29.72 41.51
C MET A 340 -27.86 28.23 41.51
N ASP A 341 -28.55 27.78 40.47
CA ASP A 341 -28.93 26.40 40.24
C ASP A 341 -29.14 26.13 38.74
N ALA A 342 -29.30 24.86 38.37
CA ALA A 342 -29.45 24.42 36.97
C ALA A 342 -30.60 25.10 36.22
N THR A 343 -31.69 25.44 36.90
CA THR A 343 -32.90 26.01 36.29
C THR A 343 -32.95 27.54 36.33
N SER A 344 -32.16 28.17 37.19
CA SER A 344 -32.10 29.63 37.34
C SER A 344 -31.47 30.31 36.13
N ALA A 345 -31.94 31.50 35.77
CA ALA A 345 -31.22 32.37 34.83
C ALA A 345 -29.97 32.95 35.50
N PHE A 346 -29.02 33.45 34.70
CA PHE A 346 -27.91 34.22 35.26
C PHE A 346 -28.42 35.52 35.89
N VAL A 347 -27.83 35.89 37.03
CA VAL A 347 -28.06 37.16 37.71
C VAL A 347 -26.79 38.00 37.56
N SER A 348 -26.94 39.22 37.04
CA SER A 348 -25.82 40.14 36.88
C SER A 348 -25.51 40.87 38.18
N HIS A 349 -24.23 40.90 38.54
CA HIS A 349 -23.65 41.74 39.59
C HIS A 349 -22.57 42.66 39.02
N SER A 350 -22.68 42.99 37.73
CA SER A 350 -21.72 43.82 37.00
C SER A 350 -21.84 45.30 37.38
N GLY A 351 -20.78 46.07 37.11
CA GLY A 351 -20.85 47.53 36.93
C GLY A 351 -21.55 48.32 38.04
N ASP A 352 -22.74 48.86 37.76
CA ASP A 352 -23.46 49.88 38.55
C ASP A 352 -24.42 49.35 39.63
N THR A 353 -24.54 48.02 39.74
CA THR A 353 -25.44 47.40 40.72
C THR A 353 -25.03 47.74 42.16
N THR A 354 -25.99 47.68 43.10
CA THR A 354 -25.70 47.85 44.54
C THR A 354 -24.89 46.69 45.12
N THR A 355 -24.78 45.59 44.36
CA THR A 355 -24.10 44.35 44.76
C THR A 355 -22.72 44.21 44.10
N ARG A 356 -22.28 45.17 43.28
CA ARG A 356 -21.00 45.11 42.57
C ARG A 356 -19.81 44.83 43.50
N CYS A 357 -18.82 44.11 42.99
CA CYS A 357 -17.48 44.10 43.57
C CYS A 357 -16.67 45.26 42.99
N GLY A 358 -15.73 45.83 43.74
CA GLY A 358 -14.90 46.96 43.28
C GLY A 358 -15.49 48.37 43.53
N PRO A 359 -14.81 49.43 43.05
CA PRO A 359 -15.17 50.82 43.29
C PRO A 359 -16.48 51.23 42.58
N ALA A 360 -17.00 52.41 42.91
CA ALA A 360 -18.19 52.96 42.26
C ALA A 360 -17.98 53.11 40.74
N GLY A 361 -18.92 52.57 39.95
CA GLY A 361 -18.84 52.52 38.48
C GLY A 361 -18.11 51.29 37.91
N ASN A 362 -17.45 50.51 38.77
CA ASN A 362 -16.70 49.28 38.52
C ASN A 362 -16.34 48.99 37.05
N THR A 363 -15.31 49.67 36.55
CA THR A 363 -14.73 49.48 35.22
C THR A 363 -13.49 48.58 35.23
N LEU A 364 -13.19 47.93 36.35
CA LEU A 364 -11.96 47.15 36.54
C LEU A 364 -12.10 45.75 35.98
N ASP A 365 -11.04 45.22 35.37
CA ASP A 365 -11.09 43.88 34.81
C ASP A 365 -10.89 42.81 35.90
N TRP A 366 -11.81 41.84 35.96
CA TRP A 366 -11.66 40.64 36.77
C TRP A 366 -10.94 39.56 35.97
N HIS A 367 -9.90 38.97 36.56
CA HIS A 367 -9.00 38.04 35.87
C HIS A 367 -9.07 36.61 36.39
N ALA A 368 -9.36 36.41 37.68
CA ALA A 368 -9.49 35.09 38.28
C ALA A 368 -10.56 35.07 39.36
N ALA A 369 -11.20 33.91 39.53
CA ALA A 369 -12.23 33.69 40.51
C ALA A 369 -12.05 32.32 41.19
N TRP A 370 -12.49 32.22 42.44
CA TRP A 370 -12.54 30.97 43.19
C TRP A 370 -13.80 30.92 44.05
N VAL A 371 -14.53 29.81 44.02
CA VAL A 371 -15.72 29.62 44.86
C VAL A 371 -15.36 28.79 46.08
N ASN A 372 -15.71 29.30 47.26
CA ASN A 372 -15.47 28.63 48.51
C ASN A 372 -16.43 27.44 48.70
N PRO A 373 -15.92 26.19 48.82
CA PRO A 373 -16.77 25.01 48.98
C PRO A 373 -17.61 24.97 50.25
N ASN A 374 -17.26 25.77 51.27
CA ASN A 374 -17.91 25.70 52.58
C ASN A 374 -19.10 26.66 52.73
N ASN A 375 -19.10 27.77 52.00
CA ASN A 375 -20.14 28.81 52.11
C ASN A 375 -20.67 29.28 50.74
N SER A 376 -20.15 28.74 49.64
CA SER A 376 -20.53 29.06 48.27
C SER A 376 -20.28 30.51 47.83
N TYR A 377 -19.48 31.27 48.60
CA TYR A 377 -19.12 32.64 48.24
C TYR A 377 -18.01 32.61 47.20
N VAL A 378 -18.07 33.53 46.24
CA VAL A 378 -17.00 33.70 45.26
C VAL A 378 -16.01 34.75 45.75
N ILE A 379 -14.74 34.47 45.53
CA ILE A 379 -13.67 35.45 45.62
C ILE A 379 -13.27 35.79 44.19
N VAL A 380 -13.35 37.06 43.82
CA VAL A 380 -12.89 37.59 42.53
C VAL A 380 -11.70 38.50 42.75
N VAL A 381 -10.72 38.41 41.86
CA VAL A 381 -9.50 39.22 41.89
C VAL A 381 -9.21 39.82 40.52
N GLY A 382 -8.69 41.04 40.50
CA GLY A 382 -8.62 41.83 39.28
C GLY A 382 -7.49 42.85 39.25
N GLU A 383 -7.67 43.84 38.38
CA GLU A 383 -6.75 44.95 38.17
C GLU A 383 -6.56 45.83 39.42
N ASP A 384 -5.43 46.54 39.46
CA ASP A 384 -5.07 47.50 40.51
C ASP A 384 -5.12 46.92 41.95
N GLY A 385 -4.93 45.61 42.06
CA GLY A 385 -4.95 44.88 43.33
C GLY A 385 -6.33 44.78 43.98
N TRP A 386 -7.41 44.95 43.21
CA TRP A 386 -8.76 44.79 43.73
C TRP A 386 -9.14 43.33 43.92
N MET A 387 -9.85 43.09 45.02
CA MET A 387 -10.44 41.80 45.34
C MET A 387 -11.81 41.97 45.99
N GLY A 388 -12.69 41.00 45.76
CA GLY A 388 -14.05 41.00 46.29
C GLY A 388 -14.50 39.61 46.72
N GLU A 389 -15.16 39.54 47.87
CA GLU A 389 -15.89 38.35 48.33
C GLU A 389 -17.40 38.61 48.17
N HIS A 390 -18.06 37.82 47.33
CA HIS A 390 -19.47 38.01 46.97
C HIS A 390 -20.31 36.78 47.34
N ASN A 391 -21.44 37.02 48.01
CA ASN A 391 -22.33 35.97 48.53
C ASN A 391 -23.62 35.74 47.72
N GLY A 392 -23.77 36.44 46.59
CA GLY A 392 -24.97 36.41 45.73
C GLY A 392 -25.90 37.61 45.94
N GLY A 393 -25.78 38.35 47.04
CA GLY A 393 -26.59 39.55 47.32
C GLY A 393 -25.80 40.78 47.75
N SER A 394 -24.53 40.64 48.08
CA SER A 394 -23.63 41.72 48.48
C SER A 394 -22.18 41.34 48.18
N CYS A 395 -21.34 42.34 47.93
CA CYS A 395 -19.90 42.17 47.84
C CYS A 395 -19.18 42.91 48.96
N PHE A 396 -18.27 42.23 49.65
CA PHE A 396 -17.24 42.86 50.45
C PHE A 396 -15.99 43.03 49.58
N THR A 397 -15.38 44.21 49.59
CA THR A 397 -14.27 44.53 48.68
C THR A 397 -13.07 45.08 49.44
N ASN A 398 -11.87 44.73 48.99
CA ASN A 398 -10.62 45.29 49.49
C ASN A 398 -9.70 45.62 48.30
N GLN A 399 -8.79 46.57 48.50
CA GLN A 399 -7.76 46.90 47.53
C GLN A 399 -6.40 46.77 48.19
N VAL A 400 -5.55 45.90 47.62
CA VAL A 400 -4.15 45.76 48.02
C VAL A 400 -3.29 46.68 47.16
N SER A 401 -2.45 47.51 47.78
CA SER A 401 -1.50 48.34 47.02
C SER A 401 -0.43 47.45 46.38
N LEU A 402 -0.50 47.29 45.07
CA LEU A 402 0.53 46.62 44.28
C LEU A 402 1.66 47.60 43.92
N PRO A 403 2.91 47.13 43.76
CA PRO A 403 4.07 47.98 43.50
C PRO A 403 4.06 48.65 42.11
N GLY A 404 3.20 48.22 41.18
CA GLY A 404 3.01 48.81 39.85
C GLY A 404 1.60 49.37 39.63
N THR A 405 1.48 50.36 38.74
CA THR A 405 0.21 51.02 38.36
C THR A 405 -0.58 50.28 37.27
N SER A 406 -0.16 49.07 36.90
CA SER A 406 -0.80 48.20 35.91
C SER A 406 -0.68 46.71 36.30
N ASP A 407 -0.43 46.46 37.60
CA ASP A 407 -0.38 45.10 38.11
C ASP A 407 -1.79 44.62 38.44
N TYR A 408 -2.04 43.35 38.19
CA TYR A 408 -3.32 42.70 38.47
C TYR A 408 -3.07 41.33 39.09
N PHE A 409 -4.10 40.72 39.66
CA PHE A 409 -4.02 39.33 40.12
C PHE A 409 -4.34 38.36 38.99
N SER A 410 -3.42 37.43 38.67
CA SER A 410 -3.58 36.45 37.59
C SER A 410 -4.25 35.14 38.03
N SER A 411 -4.25 34.84 39.33
CA SER A 411 -4.85 33.62 39.89
C SER A 411 -5.22 33.83 41.35
N VAL A 412 -6.27 33.14 41.80
CA VAL A 412 -6.73 33.08 43.19
C VAL A 412 -7.12 31.65 43.53
N VAL A 413 -6.83 31.21 44.75
CA VAL A 413 -7.33 29.95 45.30
C VAL A 413 -7.50 30.08 46.81
N GLY A 414 -8.54 29.45 47.35
CA GLY A 414 -8.70 29.29 48.80
C GLY A 414 -8.35 27.89 49.27
N ILE A 415 -7.79 27.79 50.48
CA ILE A 415 -7.34 26.52 51.07
C ILE A 415 -7.65 26.44 52.56
N GLY A 416 -8.06 25.25 53.02
CA GLY A 416 -8.35 24.97 54.43
C GLY A 416 -9.73 25.45 54.93
N SER A 417 -9.97 25.28 56.23
CA SER A 417 -11.19 25.74 56.92
C SER A 417 -10.83 26.30 58.31
N PRO A 418 -10.99 27.61 58.57
CA PRO A 418 -11.48 28.65 57.65
C PRO A 418 -10.53 28.83 56.46
N ALA A 419 -11.09 29.19 55.30
CA ALA A 419 -10.33 29.33 54.06
C ALA A 419 -9.30 30.47 54.16
N GLN A 420 -8.03 30.15 53.89
CA GLN A 420 -6.97 31.12 53.63
C GLN A 420 -6.88 31.33 52.13
N VAL A 421 -6.80 32.58 51.70
CA VAL A 421 -6.89 32.93 50.28
C VAL A 421 -5.50 33.29 49.77
N PHE A 422 -5.08 32.66 48.69
CA PHE A 422 -3.82 32.91 48.02
C PHE A 422 -4.05 33.54 46.66
N VAL A 423 -3.22 34.52 46.33
CA VAL A 423 -3.29 35.24 45.05
C VAL A 423 -1.89 35.40 44.46
N VAL A 424 -1.81 35.36 43.14
CA VAL A 424 -0.58 35.67 42.39
C VAL A 424 -0.77 36.93 41.58
N THR A 425 0.20 37.84 41.65
CA THR A 425 0.19 39.06 40.82
C THR A 425 0.68 38.78 39.40
N SER A 426 0.43 39.69 38.47
CA SER A 426 0.98 39.70 37.11
C SER A 426 2.51 39.63 37.10
N LEU A 427 3.20 40.13 38.13
CA LEU A 427 4.64 40.00 38.33
C LEU A 427 5.08 38.63 38.88
N GLY A 428 4.12 37.78 39.26
CA GLY A 428 4.31 36.41 39.74
C GLY A 428 4.60 36.28 41.22
N HIS A 429 4.34 37.32 42.00
CA HIS A 429 4.50 37.28 43.45
C HIS A 429 3.28 36.63 44.11
N LEU A 430 3.55 35.70 45.04
CA LEU A 430 2.52 35.04 45.84
C LEU A 430 2.20 35.85 47.10
N TYR A 431 0.92 36.10 47.32
CA TYR A 431 0.40 36.74 48.53
C TYR A 431 -0.67 35.87 49.18
N GLU A 432 -0.69 35.90 50.49
CA GLU A 432 -1.77 35.36 51.32
C GLU A 432 -2.63 36.53 51.82
N TRP A 433 -3.93 36.43 51.57
CA TRP A 433 -4.95 37.37 51.99
C TRP A 433 -5.73 36.79 53.18
N THR A 434 -5.42 37.33 54.36
CA THR A 434 -6.19 37.12 55.59
C THR A 434 -6.53 38.50 56.20
N ALA A 435 -6.58 38.64 57.52
CA ALA A 435 -6.72 39.94 58.18
C ALA A 435 -5.56 40.91 57.85
N GLN A 436 -4.40 40.38 57.45
CA GLN A 436 -3.27 41.13 56.93
C GLN A 436 -2.77 40.46 55.64
N THR A 437 -2.35 41.25 54.66
CA THR A 437 -1.75 40.73 53.43
C THR A 437 -0.29 40.38 53.69
N THR A 438 0.09 39.11 53.51
CA THR A 438 1.47 38.63 53.69
C THR A 438 2.04 38.15 52.36
N ARG A 439 3.25 38.61 52.02
CA ARG A 439 3.97 38.13 50.83
C ARG A 439 4.75 36.86 51.19
N HIS A 440 4.64 35.84 50.35
CA HIS A 440 5.40 34.59 50.47
C HIS A 440 6.62 34.59 49.55
N ASP A 441 7.60 33.72 49.85
CA ASP A 441 8.79 33.55 49.01
C ASP A 441 8.41 32.90 47.68
N SER A 442 8.70 33.57 46.56
CA SER A 442 8.45 33.10 45.21
C SER A 442 9.79 32.91 44.46
N PRO A 443 10.34 31.69 44.35
CA PRO A 443 11.63 31.40 43.69
C PRO A 443 11.67 31.74 42.20
N GLY A 444 10.54 32.13 41.61
CA GLY A 444 10.41 32.63 40.25
C GLY A 444 9.08 33.35 40.07
N ARG A 445 8.66 33.51 38.81
CA ARG A 445 7.39 34.12 38.44
C ARG A 445 6.30 33.05 38.37
N TYR A 446 5.29 33.16 39.23
CA TYR A 446 4.09 32.32 39.16
C TYR A 446 3.01 32.91 38.25
N TRP A 447 2.12 32.06 37.75
CA TRP A 447 0.91 32.49 37.02
C TRP A 447 -0.35 31.78 37.51
N GLY A 448 -0.28 30.46 37.70
CA GLY A 448 -1.41 29.63 38.10
C GLY A 448 -1.25 29.05 39.50
N LEU A 449 -2.37 28.95 40.22
CA LEU A 449 -2.47 28.32 41.53
C LEU A 449 -3.55 27.24 41.53
N HIS A 450 -3.33 26.18 42.31
CA HIS A 450 -4.38 25.26 42.72
C HIS A 450 -4.07 24.66 44.08
N ALA A 451 -5.11 24.26 44.80
CA ALA A 451 -5.00 23.67 46.12
C ALA A 451 -5.63 22.28 46.14
N PHE A 452 -5.07 21.37 46.92
CA PHE A 452 -5.72 20.10 47.22
C PHE A 452 -5.66 19.82 48.72
N GLY A 453 -6.78 19.37 49.29
CA GLY A 453 -6.91 19.19 50.73
C GLY A 453 -6.78 20.51 51.51
N GLN A 454 -6.29 20.43 52.75
CA GLN A 454 -6.19 21.59 53.65
C GLN A 454 -4.80 22.21 53.70
N ASP A 455 -3.77 21.51 53.20
CA ASP A 455 -2.38 21.80 53.51
C ASP A 455 -1.43 21.80 52.31
N ALA A 456 -1.90 21.60 51.07
CA ALA A 456 -1.08 21.59 49.86
C ALA A 456 -1.52 22.66 48.85
N LEU A 457 -0.62 23.62 48.59
CA LEU A 457 -0.79 24.68 47.58
C LEU A 457 0.27 24.50 46.49
N TYR A 458 -0.19 24.40 45.26
CA TYR A 458 0.63 24.30 44.06
C TYR A 458 0.65 25.63 43.32
N ALA A 459 1.83 26.12 43.02
CA ALA A 459 2.06 27.34 42.26
C ALA A 459 2.95 27.04 41.06
N VAL A 460 2.51 27.40 39.85
CA VAL A 460 3.23 27.06 38.61
C VAL A 460 3.66 28.30 37.86
N GLY A 461 4.81 28.21 37.21
CA GLY A 461 5.31 29.27 36.36
C GLY A 461 6.70 29.05 35.81
N SER A 462 7.60 30.02 35.99
CA SER A 462 8.97 29.94 35.50
C SER A 462 10.01 30.53 36.44
N THR A 463 11.22 29.97 36.42
CA THR A 463 12.33 30.48 37.26
C THR A 463 12.87 31.84 36.79
N GLY A 464 12.63 32.23 35.52
CA GLY A 464 13.03 33.51 34.94
C GLY A 464 11.85 34.46 34.73
N GLU A 465 12.12 35.76 34.70
CA GLU A 465 11.12 36.82 34.45
C GLU A 465 10.97 37.18 32.96
N SER A 466 11.96 36.83 32.15
CA SER A 466 11.99 37.06 30.69
C SER A 466 12.66 35.87 29.98
N SER A 467 12.39 35.72 28.68
CA SER A 467 12.91 34.63 27.86
C SER A 467 14.45 34.56 27.91
N PRO A 468 15.07 33.36 28.02
CA PRO A 468 14.41 32.05 28.04
C PRO A 468 13.72 31.75 29.38
N LEU A 469 12.47 31.29 29.30
CA LEU A 469 11.68 30.87 30.45
C LEU A 469 11.90 29.39 30.72
N THR A 470 12.33 29.05 31.93
CA THR A 470 12.41 27.66 32.38
C THR A 470 11.17 27.33 33.22
N PRO A 471 10.38 26.29 32.87
CA PRO A 471 9.16 25.96 33.60
C PRO A 471 9.46 25.52 35.03
N MET A 472 8.56 25.81 35.97
CA MET A 472 8.68 25.39 37.37
C MET A 472 7.34 25.09 38.02
N VAL A 473 7.36 24.18 38.99
CA VAL A 473 6.27 23.91 39.92
C VAL A 473 6.81 24.08 41.34
N GLY A 474 6.15 24.91 42.15
CA GLY A 474 6.40 25.10 43.57
C GLY A 474 5.27 24.51 44.41
N LEU A 475 5.60 23.66 45.38
CA LEU A 475 4.67 23.12 46.36
C LEU A 475 4.94 23.75 47.73
N TYR A 476 3.93 24.46 48.23
CA TYR A 476 3.87 24.93 49.61
C TYR A 476 3.09 23.91 50.44
N THR A 477 3.68 23.48 51.54
CA THR A 477 3.01 22.62 52.52
C THR A 477 2.77 23.39 53.81
N ARG A 478 1.59 23.20 54.39
CA ARG A 478 1.25 23.76 55.68
C ARG A 478 1.51 22.75 56.77
N SER A 479 2.22 23.17 57.81
CA SER A 479 2.27 22.45 59.08
C SER A 479 1.48 23.22 60.14
N ILE A 480 1.94 24.43 60.48
CA ILE A 480 1.23 25.39 61.32
C ILE A 480 1.12 26.71 60.56
N ILE A 481 2.25 27.14 59.99
CA ILE A 481 2.38 28.23 59.02
C ILE A 481 2.73 27.66 57.65
N TRP A 482 2.54 28.48 56.62
CA TRP A 482 3.05 28.21 55.28
C TRP A 482 4.56 28.44 55.23
N GLY A 483 5.31 27.42 54.82
CA GLY A 483 6.77 27.46 54.71
C GLY A 483 7.27 27.97 53.36
N THR A 484 8.56 27.75 53.10
CA THR A 484 9.15 27.98 51.77
C THR A 484 8.70 26.91 50.78
N PRO A 485 8.56 27.23 49.49
CA PRO A 485 8.13 26.25 48.51
C PRO A 485 9.23 25.22 48.26
N SER A 486 8.81 23.96 48.11
CA SER A 486 9.62 22.93 47.48
C SER A 486 9.49 23.04 45.96
N VAL A 487 10.59 23.31 45.27
CA VAL A 487 10.63 23.32 43.79
C VAL A 487 10.74 21.87 43.30
N GLN A 488 9.85 21.50 42.39
CA GLN A 488 9.76 20.15 41.84
C GLN A 488 10.75 19.96 40.67
N ASN A 489 11.16 18.71 40.44
CA ASN A 489 12.04 18.30 39.36
C ASN A 489 11.21 17.92 38.12
N LEU A 490 11.33 18.71 37.04
CA LEU A 490 10.56 18.51 35.81
C LEU A 490 11.38 17.74 34.76
N GLN A 491 11.21 16.42 34.71
CA GLN A 491 11.91 15.54 33.77
C GLN A 491 11.47 15.83 32.32
N GLY A 492 12.40 15.75 31.36
CA GLY A 492 12.12 15.97 29.94
C GLY A 492 11.91 17.44 29.52
N THR A 493 12.22 18.41 30.40
CA THR A 493 12.08 19.85 30.14
C THR A 493 13.41 20.60 29.96
N ALA A 494 14.54 19.89 29.94
CA ALA A 494 15.86 20.50 29.77
C ALA A 494 15.95 21.25 28.43
N GLY A 495 16.30 22.53 28.49
CA GLY A 495 16.40 23.41 27.31
C GLY A 495 15.05 23.91 26.77
N TYR A 496 13.93 23.60 27.44
CA TYR A 496 12.62 24.13 27.09
C TYR A 496 12.55 25.64 27.35
N ASN A 497 11.92 26.40 26.45
CA ASN A 497 11.70 27.84 26.60
C ASN A 497 10.20 28.12 26.67
N GLY A 498 9.65 28.10 27.88
CA GLY A 498 8.24 28.36 28.14
C GLY A 498 7.91 28.24 29.63
N GLY A 499 6.91 29.00 30.07
CA GLY A 499 6.40 28.94 31.43
C GLY A 499 5.13 28.09 31.54
N LEU A 500 4.90 27.53 32.72
CA LEU A 500 3.61 26.93 33.07
C LEU A 500 2.59 28.04 33.38
N ARG A 501 1.34 27.84 32.99
CA ARG A 501 0.25 28.83 33.05
C ARG A 501 -0.84 28.44 34.02
N ALA A 502 -1.22 27.17 34.03
CA ALA A 502 -2.28 26.65 34.88
C ALA A 502 -1.89 25.30 35.49
N VAL A 503 -2.51 24.99 36.62
CA VAL A 503 -2.31 23.76 37.37
C VAL A 503 -3.64 23.29 37.93
N TRP A 504 -3.84 21.97 37.96
CA TRP A 504 -4.98 21.34 38.59
C TRP A 504 -4.51 20.11 39.34
N ALA A 505 -4.77 20.09 40.65
CA ALA A 505 -4.48 18.95 41.51
C ALA A 505 -5.77 18.15 41.68
N ALA A 506 -5.89 17.06 40.92
CA ALA A 506 -7.04 16.15 40.99
C ALA A 506 -7.06 15.44 42.35
N ASP A 507 -5.89 14.98 42.77
CA ASP A 507 -5.62 14.48 44.12
C ASP A 507 -4.15 14.65 44.52
N ALA A 508 -3.76 14.07 45.65
CA ALA A 508 -2.39 14.15 46.17
C ALA A 508 -1.35 13.40 45.31
N THR A 509 -1.79 12.53 44.41
CA THR A 509 -0.97 11.69 43.53
C THR A 509 -1.04 12.08 42.06
N LEU A 510 -2.08 12.82 41.67
CA LEU A 510 -2.33 13.22 40.29
C LEU A 510 -2.51 14.73 40.16
N ILE A 511 -1.52 15.37 39.55
CA ILE A 511 -1.51 16.82 39.32
C ILE A 511 -1.01 17.07 37.91
N TYR A 512 -1.73 17.91 37.18
CA TYR A 512 -1.34 18.37 35.85
C TYR A 512 -1.00 19.85 35.90
N ALA A 513 0.07 20.24 35.20
CA ALA A 513 0.37 21.64 34.92
C ALA A 513 0.63 21.82 33.43
N VAL A 514 0.08 22.89 32.87
CA VAL A 514 0.09 23.16 31.43
C VAL A 514 0.59 24.57 31.14
N GLY A 515 1.18 24.80 29.97
CA GLY A 515 1.63 26.15 29.61
C GLY A 515 2.04 26.36 28.16
N ASP A 516 3.03 27.24 27.99
CA ASP A 516 3.47 27.71 26.68
C ASP A 516 3.98 26.55 25.80
N GLY A 517 3.83 26.67 24.48
CA GLY A 517 4.43 25.76 23.49
C GLY A 517 3.97 24.30 23.58
N GLY A 518 2.76 24.06 24.09
CA GLY A 518 2.19 22.74 24.28
C GLY A 518 2.77 21.99 25.48
N LEU A 519 3.41 22.68 26.42
CA LEU A 519 3.99 22.04 27.59
C LEU A 519 2.90 21.49 28.51
N VAL A 520 2.97 20.19 28.79
CA VAL A 520 2.21 19.53 29.85
C VAL A 520 3.20 18.74 30.71
N VAL A 521 3.07 18.88 32.02
CA VAL A 521 3.77 18.04 32.99
C VAL A 521 2.75 17.41 33.94
N LYS A 522 2.93 16.12 34.22
CA LYS A 522 2.15 15.33 35.18
C LYS A 522 3.05 14.98 36.35
N GLY A 523 2.53 15.00 37.57
CA GLY A 523 3.29 14.59 38.74
C GLY A 523 2.42 14.32 39.95
N SER A 524 3.07 13.94 41.04
CA SER A 524 2.42 13.73 42.33
C SER A 524 2.81 14.83 43.32
N GLY A 525 1.96 15.06 44.32
CA GLY A 525 2.27 15.92 45.46
C GLY A 525 3.22 15.28 46.47
N GLN A 526 3.46 13.97 46.36
CA GLN A 526 4.31 13.20 47.27
C GLN A 526 5.74 13.05 46.75
N SER A 527 5.94 12.95 45.43
CA SER A 527 7.24 12.88 44.78
C SER A 527 7.68 14.24 44.27
N ARG A 528 8.99 14.44 44.18
CA ARG A 528 9.56 15.61 43.47
C ARG A 528 9.67 15.42 41.98
N ASP A 529 9.54 14.19 41.49
CA ASP A 529 9.69 13.88 40.08
C ASP A 529 8.36 14.06 39.35
N TRP A 530 8.38 14.96 38.39
CA TRP A 530 7.29 15.24 37.46
C TRP A 530 7.77 14.90 36.06
N GLU A 531 6.89 14.34 35.25
CA GLU A 531 7.19 13.91 33.89
C GLU A 531 6.54 14.83 32.88
N ARG A 532 7.26 15.12 31.81
CA ARG A 532 6.70 15.82 30.65
C ARG A 532 5.87 14.85 29.83
N VAL A 533 4.62 15.22 29.58
CA VAL A 533 3.76 14.53 28.62
C VAL A 533 4.10 15.03 27.22
N LEU A 534 4.21 14.10 26.27
CA LEU A 534 4.49 14.46 24.88
C LEU A 534 3.27 15.19 24.28
N PRO A 535 3.49 16.24 23.48
CA PRO A 535 2.37 16.96 22.85
C PRO A 535 1.68 16.08 21.81
N PRO A 536 0.40 16.35 21.49
CA PRO A 536 -0.29 15.67 20.40
C PRO A 536 0.33 16.03 19.05
N SER A 537 0.03 15.24 18.02
CA SER A 537 0.42 15.57 16.65
C SER A 537 -0.29 16.86 16.20
N GLY A 538 0.43 17.74 15.49
CA GLY A 538 -0.12 19.02 15.01
C GLY A 538 0.63 20.26 15.51
N PRO A 539 0.06 21.46 15.31
CA PRO A 539 0.69 22.71 15.71
C PRO A 539 0.77 22.83 17.23
N ALA A 540 1.87 23.40 17.73
CA ALA A 540 2.01 23.68 19.16
C ALA A 540 0.96 24.71 19.61
N VAL A 541 0.18 24.34 20.62
CA VAL A 541 -0.86 25.16 21.22
C VAL A 541 -0.33 25.76 22.52
N ASN A 542 -0.58 27.05 22.79
CA ASN A 542 -0.29 27.60 24.11
C ASN A 542 -1.44 27.29 25.06
N TYR A 543 -1.17 26.46 26.07
CA TYR A 543 -2.17 26.07 27.05
C TYR A 543 -2.37 27.16 28.11
N VAL A 544 -3.62 27.38 28.49
CA VAL A 544 -4.04 28.50 29.36
C VAL A 544 -4.80 28.03 30.59
N SER A 545 -5.49 26.89 30.54
CA SER A 545 -6.22 26.33 31.66
C SER A 545 -6.26 24.80 31.54
N VAL A 546 -6.42 24.12 32.68
CA VAL A 546 -6.53 22.67 32.79
C VAL A 546 -7.50 22.34 33.91
N ALA A 547 -8.34 21.34 33.70
CA ALA A 547 -9.21 20.80 34.73
C ALA A 547 -9.22 19.27 34.66
N VAL A 548 -9.36 18.63 35.83
CA VAL A 548 -9.43 17.18 35.95
C VAL A 548 -10.66 16.84 36.77
N PRO A 549 -11.65 16.14 36.19
CA PRO A 549 -12.81 15.67 36.94
C PRO A 549 -12.41 14.81 38.14
N PRO A 550 -13.05 14.98 39.31
CA PRO A 550 -12.75 14.17 40.48
C PRO A 550 -12.90 12.67 40.21
N GLY A 551 -11.94 11.87 40.68
CA GLY A 551 -11.97 10.41 40.53
C GLY A 551 -11.58 9.89 39.15
N THR A 552 -11.09 10.76 38.26
CA THR A 552 -10.61 10.39 36.92
C THR A 552 -9.12 10.69 36.77
N GLU A 553 -8.47 10.05 35.80
CA GLU A 553 -7.12 10.40 35.39
C GLU A 553 -7.07 11.35 34.17
N THR A 554 -8.24 11.69 33.65
CA THR A 554 -8.42 12.38 32.36
C THR A 554 -8.40 13.89 32.53
N ALA A 555 -7.40 14.54 31.96
CA ALA A 555 -7.26 15.99 31.98
C ALA A 555 -7.90 16.64 30.75
N TYR A 556 -8.68 17.69 31.00
CA TYR A 556 -9.22 18.57 29.97
C TYR A 556 -8.32 19.79 29.90
N VAL A 557 -7.58 19.90 28.80
CA VAL A 557 -6.57 20.94 28.59
C VAL A 557 -7.11 21.94 27.58
N MET A 558 -7.11 23.21 27.97
CA MET A 558 -7.49 24.29 27.08
C MET A 558 -6.29 25.08 26.61
N GLY A 559 -6.29 25.42 25.34
CA GLY A 559 -5.27 26.25 24.74
C GLY A 559 -5.76 27.01 23.52
N ASN A 560 -4.84 27.80 22.95
CA ASN A 560 -5.15 28.69 21.85
C ASN A 560 -4.14 28.52 20.71
N ASP A 561 -4.65 28.29 19.51
CA ASP A 561 -3.92 28.31 18.24
C ASP A 561 -4.26 29.61 17.50
N GLY A 562 -3.40 30.61 17.65
CA GLY A 562 -3.68 31.98 17.23
C GLY A 562 -4.94 32.52 17.92
N ASN A 563 -5.98 32.79 17.13
CA ASN A 563 -7.27 33.28 17.62
C ASN A 563 -8.31 32.18 17.81
N ARG A 564 -7.93 30.90 17.74
CA ARG A 564 -8.88 29.79 17.87
C ARG A 564 -8.64 29.03 19.16
N GLY A 565 -9.69 28.94 19.98
CA GLY A 565 -9.74 28.06 21.13
C GLY A 565 -9.65 26.59 20.75
N ARG A 566 -9.02 25.81 21.63
CA ARG A 566 -8.92 24.36 21.57
C ARG A 566 -9.24 23.79 22.95
N LEU A 567 -10.14 22.81 22.97
CA LEU A 567 -10.31 21.89 24.07
C LEU A 567 -9.70 20.56 23.64
N GLN A 568 -8.85 19.98 24.48
CA GLN A 568 -8.18 18.71 24.23
C GLN A 568 -8.30 17.84 25.48
N ARG A 569 -8.32 16.52 25.28
CA ARG A 569 -8.45 15.53 26.34
C ARG A 569 -7.18 14.69 26.41
N LEU A 570 -6.65 14.50 27.61
CA LEU A 570 -5.47 13.67 27.87
C LEU A 570 -5.88 12.58 28.86
N THR A 571 -5.89 11.34 28.40
CA THR A 571 -6.18 10.14 29.19
C THR A 571 -4.85 9.51 29.67
N PRO A 572 -4.90 8.43 30.46
CA PRO A 572 -3.72 7.62 30.75
C PRO A 572 -3.05 7.00 29.52
N TYR A 573 -3.78 6.84 28.43
CA TYR A 573 -3.36 6.13 27.21
C TYR A 573 -2.85 7.07 26.13
N GLY A 574 -3.27 8.33 26.13
CA GLY A 574 -2.77 9.32 25.20
C GLY A 574 -3.64 10.56 25.08
N TRP A 575 -3.41 11.30 24.00
CA TRP A 575 -4.28 12.41 23.63
C TRP A 575 -5.50 11.87 22.90
N ALA A 576 -6.65 11.97 23.55
CA ALA A 576 -7.92 11.48 23.09
C ALA A 576 -8.77 12.60 22.47
N LYS A 577 -9.82 12.22 21.75
CA LYS A 577 -10.84 13.15 21.27
C LYS A 577 -11.48 13.88 22.44
N ALA A 578 -11.92 15.11 22.21
CA ALA A 578 -12.56 15.94 23.23
C ALA A 578 -13.96 16.34 22.75
N PRO A 579 -14.88 16.68 23.67
CA PRO A 579 -16.22 17.11 23.31
C PRO A 579 -16.18 18.26 22.32
N ALA A 580 -16.85 18.05 21.19
CA ALA A 580 -16.78 18.99 20.08
C ALA A 580 -17.65 20.21 20.33
N PHE A 581 -17.10 21.40 20.11
CA PHE A 581 -17.92 22.60 19.98
C PHE A 581 -18.75 22.54 18.69
N THR A 582 -19.92 23.18 18.69
CA THR A 582 -20.72 23.33 17.47
C THR A 582 -19.90 23.90 16.31
N PRO A 583 -20.11 23.44 15.06
CA PRO A 583 -19.42 23.99 13.91
C PRO A 583 -19.55 25.52 13.88
N SER A 584 -18.42 26.24 13.84
CA SER A 584 -18.26 27.71 13.94
C SER A 584 -17.96 28.33 15.32
N ALA A 585 -17.81 27.54 16.37
CA ALA A 585 -17.33 28.02 17.68
C ALA A 585 -16.27 27.08 18.27
N PRO A 586 -15.35 27.56 19.13
CA PRO A 586 -15.06 28.97 19.41
C PRO A 586 -14.17 29.57 18.31
N ASN A 587 -14.56 30.74 17.79
CA ASN A 587 -13.74 31.51 16.84
C ASN A 587 -12.87 32.58 17.53
N ALA A 588 -12.66 32.45 18.83
CA ALA A 588 -11.81 33.31 19.65
C ALA A 588 -11.01 32.47 20.66
N PRO A 589 -9.98 33.05 21.30
CA PRO A 589 -9.27 32.39 22.38
C PRO A 589 -10.17 31.99 23.56
N LEU A 590 -10.00 30.78 24.08
CA LEU A 590 -10.55 30.35 25.36
C LEU A 590 -9.64 30.83 26.50
N ARG A 591 -10.23 31.01 27.68
CA ARG A 591 -9.55 31.58 28.84
C ARG A 591 -9.55 30.67 30.05
N ASP A 592 -10.67 30.08 30.39
CA ASP A 592 -10.78 29.29 31.61
C ASP A 592 -11.86 28.20 31.54
N ILE A 593 -11.60 27.10 32.24
CA ILE A 593 -12.47 25.92 32.34
C ILE A 593 -12.62 25.55 33.80
N ALA A 594 -13.86 25.27 34.21
CA ALA A 594 -14.15 24.72 35.52
C ALA A 594 -15.09 23.53 35.36
N MET A 595 -14.76 22.44 36.07
CA MET A 595 -15.45 21.16 35.94
C MET A 595 -15.84 20.63 37.30
N THR A 596 -16.99 19.95 37.36
CA THR A 596 -17.38 19.13 38.51
C THR A 596 -17.43 17.64 38.18
N SER A 597 -17.60 17.30 36.91
CA SER A 597 -17.49 15.96 36.33
C SER A 597 -17.19 16.09 34.83
N SER A 598 -16.88 14.98 34.14
CA SER A 598 -16.90 14.96 32.67
C SER A 598 -18.28 15.38 32.11
N SER A 599 -19.33 15.05 32.84
CA SER A 599 -20.73 15.40 32.54
C SER A 599 -21.18 16.79 33.02
N ASN A 600 -20.30 17.62 33.56
CA ASN A 600 -20.66 18.99 33.91
C ASN A 600 -19.44 19.91 33.95
N PHE A 601 -19.31 20.73 32.90
CA PHE A 601 -18.24 21.71 32.81
C PHE A 601 -18.63 23.00 32.10
N TRP A 602 -17.91 24.05 32.45
CA TRP A 602 -18.12 25.40 31.99
C TRP A 602 -16.83 25.97 31.42
N ILE A 603 -16.94 26.67 30.29
CA ILE A 603 -15.80 27.26 29.58
C ILE A 603 -16.12 28.71 29.24
N VAL A 604 -15.13 29.59 29.34
CA VAL A 604 -15.25 31.01 28.95
C VAL A 604 -14.15 31.44 28.00
N GLY A 605 -14.43 32.45 27.17
CA GLY A 605 -13.51 32.95 26.15
C GLY A 605 -13.71 34.41 25.71
N ASP A 606 -12.81 34.84 24.83
CA ASP A 606 -12.73 36.22 24.32
C ASP A 606 -13.81 36.58 23.29
N ASP A 607 -14.53 35.59 22.76
CA ASP A 607 -15.71 35.80 21.90
C ASP A 607 -16.91 36.34 22.69
N GLY A 608 -16.75 36.43 24.00
CA GLY A 608 -17.73 36.92 24.93
C GLY A 608 -18.87 35.94 25.19
N HIS A 609 -18.59 34.66 25.00
CA HIS A 609 -19.50 33.57 25.25
C HIS A 609 -19.10 32.79 26.49
N VAL A 610 -20.10 32.15 27.09
CA VAL A 610 -19.93 31.10 28.08
C VAL A 610 -20.48 29.84 27.45
N TYR A 611 -19.71 28.77 27.54
CA TYR A 611 -20.05 27.45 27.05
C TYR A 611 -20.29 26.53 28.23
N HIS A 612 -21.27 25.65 28.11
CA HIS A 612 -21.61 24.69 29.13
C HIS A 612 -21.86 23.33 28.48
N PHE A 613 -21.44 22.28 29.17
CA PHE A 613 -21.82 20.92 28.87
C PHE A 613 -22.39 20.25 30.13
N PRO A 614 -23.51 19.52 30.01
CA PRO A 614 -24.43 19.51 28.86
C PRO A 614 -25.32 20.75 28.88
N GLU A 615 -25.46 21.44 27.75
CA GLU A 615 -26.51 22.45 27.56
C GLU A 615 -27.68 21.86 26.76
N PRO A 616 -28.92 21.85 27.31
CA PRO A 616 -30.08 21.16 26.73
C PRO A 616 -30.57 21.72 25.38
#